data_AF-A0A2W6TUD8-F1
#
_entry.id   AF-A0A2W6TUD8-F1
#
_cell.length_a   1.000
_cell.length_b   1.000
_cell.length_c   1.000
_cell.angle_alpha   90.00
_cell.angle_beta   90.00
_cell.angle_gamma   90.00
#
_symmetry.space_group_name_H-M   'P 1'
#
loop_
_entity.id
_entity.type
_entity.pdbx_description
1 polymer ?
#
loop_
_entity_poly.entity_id
_entity_poly.type
_entity_poly.pdbx_seq_one_letter_code
_entity_poly.pdbx_strand_id
1 'polypeptide(L)'
;MIAPVALAMAFNWVCLVQRGTALRSNAGPNYWTYSMRFKPSHLAALLLLGVAAPAFAQTTICKIEGDSIGPELISWDNKTQRAQVKLLGEDLQGKMTWKRKHDDLGDKVNLSFTPADPLFGDEYEFVVFPTESGHRVMGVGYKYYNGVKYLNISQGNYVAVCSSL
;
A
#
# COMPACT_ATOMS: atom_id res chain seq x y z
N MET A 1 -12.01 -17.73 -17.47
CA MET A 1 -10.61 -18.19 -17.56
C MET A 1 -9.73 -16.98 -17.88
N ILE A 2 -9.16 -16.32 -16.86
CA ILE A 2 -8.02 -15.39 -16.99
C ILE A 2 -7.24 -15.51 -15.67
N ALA A 3 -5.94 -15.77 -15.76
CA ALA A 3 -5.01 -16.00 -14.66
C ALA A 3 -4.57 -14.70 -13.97
N PRO A 4 -4.14 -14.71 -12.70
CA PRO A 4 -3.43 -13.59 -12.11
C PRO A 4 -1.92 -13.68 -12.39
N VAL A 5 -1.39 -12.57 -12.86
CA VAL A 5 0.04 -12.28 -13.08
C VAL A 5 0.76 -12.21 -11.74
N ALA A 6 1.82 -13.01 -11.58
CA ALA A 6 2.68 -13.03 -10.41
C ALA A 6 3.67 -11.85 -10.44
N LEU A 7 3.69 -11.05 -9.37
CA LEU A 7 4.68 -10.02 -9.13
C LEU A 7 5.92 -10.65 -8.46
N ALA A 8 7.01 -10.75 -9.20
CA ALA A 8 8.30 -11.22 -8.70
C ALA A 8 8.94 -10.16 -7.80
N MET A 9 9.27 -10.52 -6.55
CA MET A 9 10.15 -9.73 -5.69
C MET A 9 11.57 -10.31 -5.73
N ALA A 10 12.50 -9.48 -6.15
CA ALA A 10 13.92 -9.76 -6.25
C ALA A 10 14.53 -10.06 -4.87
N PHE A 11 15.23 -11.19 -4.75
CA PHE A 11 16.01 -11.53 -3.57
C PHE A 11 17.48 -11.12 -3.75
N ASN A 12 17.95 -10.41 -2.73
CA ASN A 12 19.25 -9.79 -2.59
C ASN A 12 20.37 -10.86 -2.58
N TRP A 13 21.41 -10.63 -3.38
CA TRP A 13 22.58 -11.51 -3.47
C TRP A 13 23.46 -11.37 -2.22
N VAL A 14 23.71 -12.48 -1.52
CA VAL A 14 24.83 -12.58 -0.57
C VAL A 14 25.85 -13.53 -1.17
N CYS A 15 26.93 -12.95 -1.71
CA CYS A 15 28.12 -13.70 -2.13
C CYS A 15 28.84 -14.25 -0.90
N LEU A 16 28.83 -15.58 -0.72
CA LEU A 16 29.76 -16.26 0.18
C LEU A 16 30.91 -16.84 -0.65
N VAL A 17 32.06 -16.17 -0.60
CA VAL A 17 33.31 -16.62 -1.22
C VAL A 17 33.86 -17.79 -0.40
N GLN A 18 33.78 -19.01 -0.92
CA GLN A 18 34.56 -20.13 -0.39
C GLN A 18 35.94 -20.15 -1.06
N ARG A 19 36.98 -19.79 -0.30
CA ARG A 19 38.38 -20.03 -0.67
C ARG A 19 38.67 -21.53 -0.57
N GLY A 20 38.68 -22.22 -1.71
CA GLY A 20 39.25 -23.57 -1.81
C GLY A 20 40.76 -23.50 -1.98
N THR A 21 41.52 -23.92 -0.97
CA THR A 21 42.96 -24.20 -1.10
C THR A 21 43.15 -25.57 -1.78
N ALA A 22 43.57 -25.57 -3.04
CA ALA A 22 43.98 -26.78 -3.74
C ALA A 22 45.41 -27.16 -3.32
N LEU A 23 45.58 -28.26 -2.58
CA LEU A 23 46.87 -28.92 -2.41
C LEU A 23 46.99 -30.04 -3.44
N ARG A 24 48.05 -29.94 -4.24
CA ARG A 24 48.40 -30.85 -5.34
C ARG A 24 49.11 -32.07 -4.75
N SER A 25 48.61 -33.28 -4.98
CA SER A 25 49.43 -34.49 -4.91
C SER A 25 49.04 -35.45 -6.03
N ASN A 26 49.89 -35.56 -7.05
CA ASN A 26 49.81 -36.60 -8.08
C ASN A 26 50.74 -37.74 -7.66
N ALA A 27 50.18 -38.83 -7.16
CA ALA A 27 50.82 -40.14 -7.18
C ALA A 27 49.78 -41.26 -6.96
N GLY A 28 49.43 -41.94 -8.05
CA GLY A 28 49.07 -43.37 -8.06
C GLY A 28 47.69 -43.78 -7.56
N PRO A 29 47.15 -44.93 -8.02
CA PRO A 29 45.72 -45.12 -8.12
C PRO A 29 45.17 -46.11 -7.08
N ASN A 30 43.87 -45.90 -6.82
CA ASN A 30 42.85 -46.92 -6.56
C ASN A 30 42.25 -47.01 -5.14
N TYR A 31 40.91 -47.17 -5.18
CA TYR A 31 39.94 -47.60 -4.17
C TYR A 31 39.69 -46.67 -2.96
N TRP A 32 38.66 -45.82 -3.08
CA TRP A 32 38.05 -45.14 -1.93
C TRP A 32 36.71 -45.81 -1.59
N THR A 33 36.68 -46.53 -0.46
CA THR A 33 35.45 -46.86 0.26
C THR A 33 35.06 -45.65 1.10
N TYR A 34 34.01 -44.92 0.71
CA TYR A 34 33.47 -43.83 1.52
C TYR A 34 32.60 -44.41 2.65
N SER A 35 33.13 -44.40 3.87
CA SER A 35 32.32 -44.58 5.08
C SER A 35 31.69 -43.23 5.46
N MET A 36 30.40 -43.07 5.19
CA MET A 36 29.66 -41.88 5.63
C MET A 36 29.28 -42.04 7.10
N ARG A 37 30.09 -41.46 8.01
CA ARG A 37 29.63 -41.15 9.37
C ARG A 37 28.77 -39.90 9.34
N PHE A 38 27.45 -40.08 9.31
CA PHE A 38 26.50 -38.98 9.53
C PHE A 38 26.54 -38.56 11.00
N LYS A 39 26.99 -37.33 11.27
CA LYS A 39 26.83 -36.69 12.58
C LYS A 39 25.40 -36.14 12.69
N PRO A 40 24.67 -36.38 13.80
CA PRO A 40 23.36 -35.81 14.01
C PRO A 40 23.54 -34.42 14.62
N SER A 41 23.45 -33.38 13.80
CA SER A 41 23.38 -32.02 14.30
C SER A 41 22.48 -31.21 13.37
N HIS A 42 21.58 -30.43 13.99
CA HIS A 42 20.63 -29.48 13.38
C HIS A 42 19.20 -30.01 13.12
N LEU A 43 18.52 -30.47 14.18
CA LEU A 43 17.06 -30.56 14.26
C LEU A 43 16.53 -29.45 15.18
N ALA A 44 16.61 -28.18 14.76
CA ALA A 44 15.91 -27.08 15.44
C ALA A 44 15.90 -25.81 14.57
N ALA A 45 15.16 -25.81 13.46
CA ALA A 45 14.90 -24.59 12.69
C ALA A 45 13.61 -24.69 11.86
N LEU A 46 12.51 -25.09 12.47
CA LEU A 46 11.18 -25.01 11.86
C LEU A 46 10.17 -24.79 12.97
N LEU A 47 9.87 -23.54 13.33
CA LEU A 47 8.67 -23.13 14.10
C LEU A 47 8.60 -21.59 14.24
N LEU A 48 8.67 -20.85 13.14
CA LEU A 48 8.29 -19.43 13.10
C LEU A 48 7.53 -19.08 11.81
N LEU A 49 6.71 -20.01 11.31
CA LEU A 49 5.58 -19.65 10.45
C LEU A 49 4.44 -19.23 11.37
N GLY A 50 4.58 -18.04 11.94
CA GLY A 50 3.48 -17.38 12.63
C GLY A 50 2.31 -17.31 11.66
N VAL A 51 1.15 -17.83 12.10
CA VAL A 51 -0.10 -17.73 11.37
C VAL A 51 -0.37 -16.24 11.20
N ALA A 52 -0.07 -15.70 10.02
CA ALA A 52 -0.49 -14.36 9.64
C ALA A 52 -2.02 -14.43 9.59
N ALA A 53 -2.68 -13.98 10.67
CA ALA A 53 -4.11 -13.85 10.68
C ALA A 53 -4.51 -13.03 9.43
N PRO A 54 -5.55 -13.45 8.68
CA PRO A 54 -6.04 -12.65 7.57
C PRO A 54 -6.37 -11.27 8.10
N ALA A 55 -5.55 -10.31 7.71
CA ALA A 55 -5.83 -8.92 7.95
C ALA A 55 -6.94 -8.53 6.98
N PHE A 56 -8.19 -8.61 7.41
CA PHE A 56 -9.28 -7.98 6.68
C PHE A 56 -8.98 -6.48 6.65
N ALA A 57 -8.58 -6.00 5.48
CA ALA A 57 -8.34 -4.59 5.21
C ALA A 57 -9.71 -3.90 5.21
N GLN A 58 -10.08 -3.28 6.34
CA GLN A 58 -11.33 -2.54 6.46
C GLN A 58 -11.28 -1.34 5.53
N THR A 59 -11.83 -1.53 4.34
CA THR A 59 -11.80 -0.55 3.27
C THR A 59 -13.15 0.16 3.24
N THR A 60 -13.14 1.47 3.39
CA THR A 60 -14.33 2.28 3.19
C THR A 60 -14.32 2.86 1.79
N ILE A 61 -15.44 2.74 1.09
CA ILE A 61 -15.65 3.24 -0.27
C ILE A 61 -16.84 4.18 -0.23
N CYS A 62 -16.66 5.40 -0.72
CA CYS A 62 -17.69 6.41 -0.84
C CYS A 62 -17.91 6.75 -2.30
N LYS A 63 -19.13 6.54 -2.79
CA LYS A 63 -19.58 7.00 -4.11
C LYS A 63 -20.20 8.37 -3.97
N ILE A 64 -19.75 9.32 -4.78
CA ILE A 64 -20.32 10.66 -4.81
C ILE A 64 -21.63 10.64 -5.62
N GLU A 65 -22.64 11.34 -5.12
CA GLU A 65 -23.94 11.44 -5.79
C GLU A 65 -23.99 12.60 -6.80
N GLY A 66 -24.68 12.36 -7.93
CA GLY A 66 -24.91 13.33 -9.00
C GLY A 66 -23.80 13.39 -10.05
N ASP A 67 -24.08 14.12 -11.13
CA ASP A 67 -23.07 14.45 -12.16
C ASP A 67 -22.18 15.55 -11.61
N SER A 68 -20.95 15.19 -11.23
CA SER A 68 -20.02 16.10 -10.57
C SER A 68 -18.79 16.34 -11.44
N ILE A 69 -18.36 17.60 -11.51
CA ILE A 69 -17.04 18.02 -12.00
C ILE A 69 -15.92 17.79 -10.97
N GLY A 70 -16.21 17.01 -9.91
CA GLY A 70 -15.31 16.74 -8.80
C GLY A 70 -15.05 15.23 -8.65
N PRO A 71 -14.76 14.72 -7.44
CA PRO A 71 -14.50 13.30 -7.23
C PRO A 71 -15.75 12.48 -7.57
N GLU A 72 -15.55 11.35 -8.23
CA GLU A 72 -16.61 10.37 -8.54
C GLU A 72 -16.69 9.31 -7.42
N LEU A 73 -15.52 8.87 -6.96
CA LEU A 73 -15.36 7.82 -5.98
C LEU A 73 -14.15 8.12 -5.12
N ILE A 74 -14.27 7.92 -3.80
CA ILE A 74 -13.14 8.02 -2.87
C ILE A 74 -13.14 6.82 -1.94
N SER A 75 -11.98 6.23 -1.70
CA SER A 75 -11.84 5.08 -0.81
C SER A 75 -10.57 5.17 0.02
N TRP A 76 -10.60 4.53 1.19
CA TRP A 76 -9.43 4.39 2.05
C TRP A 76 -9.49 3.10 2.87
N ASP A 77 -8.31 2.58 3.19
CA ASP A 77 -8.15 1.44 4.09
C ASP A 77 -7.66 1.91 5.47
N ASN A 78 -8.39 1.55 6.52
CA ASN A 78 -8.09 2.00 7.88
C ASN A 78 -6.75 1.43 8.41
N LYS A 79 -6.31 0.27 7.91
CA LYS A 79 -5.12 -0.43 8.41
C LYS A 79 -3.84 0.07 7.78
N THR A 80 -3.82 0.15 6.45
CA THR A 80 -2.66 0.54 5.63
C THR A 80 -2.61 2.04 5.39
N GLN A 81 -3.68 2.76 5.73
CA GLN A 81 -3.85 4.19 5.47
C GLN A 81 -3.74 4.56 3.99
N ARG A 82 -3.81 3.60 3.08
CA ARG A 82 -3.83 3.86 1.64
C ARG A 82 -5.20 4.41 1.25
N ALA A 83 -5.22 5.37 0.35
CA ALA A 83 -6.43 5.95 -0.19
C ALA A 83 -6.38 5.99 -1.72
N GLN A 84 -7.56 6.00 -2.34
CA GLN A 84 -7.71 6.19 -3.78
C GLN A 84 -8.86 7.16 -4.05
N VAL A 85 -8.73 7.99 -5.07
CA VAL A 85 -9.81 8.86 -5.54
C VAL A 85 -9.87 8.80 -7.06
N LYS A 86 -11.07 8.66 -7.60
CA LYS A 86 -11.34 8.85 -9.02
C LYS A 86 -11.78 10.30 -9.24
N LEU A 87 -10.98 11.08 -9.93
CA LEU A 87 -11.18 12.51 -10.15
C LEU A 87 -10.99 12.82 -11.63
N LEU A 88 -12.02 13.37 -12.29
CA LEU A 88 -11.99 13.73 -13.71
C LEU A 88 -11.51 12.60 -14.64
N GLY A 89 -11.92 11.35 -14.34
CA GLY A 89 -11.51 10.16 -15.10
C GLY A 89 -10.13 9.59 -14.73
N GLU A 90 -9.36 10.22 -13.85
CA GLU A 90 -8.08 9.68 -13.36
C GLU A 90 -8.21 9.02 -12.00
N ASP A 91 -7.52 7.90 -11.82
CA ASP A 91 -7.38 7.20 -10.53
C ASP A 91 -6.10 7.66 -9.81
N LEU A 92 -6.27 8.49 -8.79
CA LEU A 92 -5.17 9.00 -7.98
C LEU A 92 -4.97 8.16 -6.73
N GLN A 93 -3.72 7.76 -6.49
CA GLN A 93 -3.31 7.10 -5.25
C GLN A 93 -2.95 8.14 -4.20
N GLY A 94 -3.28 7.86 -2.95
CA GLY A 94 -3.06 8.77 -1.84
C GLY A 94 -2.99 8.06 -0.50
N LYS A 95 -3.16 8.85 0.56
CA LYS A 95 -3.12 8.36 1.93
C LYS A 95 -4.11 9.07 2.84
N MET A 96 -4.59 8.35 3.84
CA MET A 96 -5.26 8.93 4.99
C MET A 96 -4.22 9.61 5.88
N THR A 97 -4.36 10.93 6.03
CA THR A 97 -3.44 11.76 6.82
C THR A 97 -3.86 11.84 8.29
N TRP A 98 -5.17 11.85 8.56
CA TRP A 98 -5.70 11.78 9.90
C TRP A 98 -7.13 11.23 9.92
N LYS A 99 -7.53 10.74 11.10
CA LYS A 99 -8.87 10.26 11.44
C LYS A 99 -9.23 10.79 12.83
N ARG A 100 -10.42 11.37 13.00
CA ARG A 100 -10.87 11.97 14.26
C ARG A 100 -12.37 11.77 14.45
N LYS A 101 -12.82 11.67 15.70
CA LYS A 101 -14.25 11.64 16.05
C LYS A 101 -14.96 12.89 15.47
N HIS A 102 -16.12 12.68 14.86
CA HIS A 102 -17.07 13.69 14.40
C HIS A 102 -18.38 13.53 15.16
N ASP A 103 -18.39 14.07 16.38
CA ASP A 103 -19.53 13.97 17.28
C ASP A 103 -19.97 12.50 17.44
N ASP A 104 -21.24 12.24 17.70
CA ASP A 104 -21.74 10.87 17.86
C ASP A 104 -22.12 10.21 16.52
N LEU A 105 -21.85 10.87 15.39
CA LEU A 105 -22.16 10.39 14.05
C LEU A 105 -21.10 9.44 13.47
N GLY A 106 -19.91 9.41 14.06
CA GLY A 106 -18.81 8.54 13.65
C GLY A 106 -17.50 9.28 13.53
N ASP A 107 -16.62 8.83 12.63
CA ASP A 107 -15.32 9.44 12.41
C ASP A 107 -15.30 10.26 11.12
N LYS A 108 -14.63 11.41 11.15
CA LYS A 108 -14.19 12.12 9.94
C LYS A 108 -12.74 11.79 9.62
N VAL A 109 -12.44 11.74 8.33
CA VAL A 109 -11.10 11.41 7.81
C VAL A 109 -10.64 12.48 6.83
N ASN A 110 -9.33 12.71 6.76
CA ASN A 110 -8.73 13.53 5.71
C ASN A 110 -7.77 12.70 4.88
N LEU A 111 -7.93 12.82 3.58
CA LEU A 111 -7.23 12.04 2.58
C LEU A 111 -6.45 13.00 1.70
N SER A 112 -5.19 12.69 1.41
CA SER A 112 -4.31 13.52 0.58
C SER A 112 -3.82 12.71 -0.62
N PHE A 113 -3.84 13.34 -1.79
CA PHE A 113 -3.51 12.75 -3.07
C PHE A 113 -2.56 13.66 -3.83
N THR A 114 -1.54 13.09 -4.45
CA THR A 114 -0.58 13.81 -5.29
C THR A 114 -0.74 13.29 -6.71
N PRO A 115 -1.23 14.10 -7.65
CA PRO A 115 -1.29 13.73 -9.06
C PRO A 115 0.10 13.39 -9.59
N ALA A 116 0.18 12.44 -10.53
CA ALA A 116 1.44 12.13 -11.20
C ALA A 116 1.84 13.25 -12.17
N ASP A 117 0.85 13.88 -12.82
CA ASP A 117 1.05 15.02 -13.70
C ASP A 117 0.75 16.34 -12.94
N PRO A 118 1.78 17.19 -12.73
CA PRO A 118 1.62 18.48 -12.06
C PRO A 118 0.63 19.43 -12.75
N LEU A 119 0.32 19.25 -14.04
CA LEU A 119 -0.67 20.08 -14.73
C LEU A 119 -2.06 19.95 -14.11
N PHE A 120 -2.38 18.78 -13.54
CA PHE A 120 -3.64 18.53 -12.84
C PHE A 120 -3.68 19.09 -11.43
N GLY A 121 -2.57 19.59 -10.88
CA GLY A 121 -2.48 20.02 -9.50
C GLY A 121 -1.29 19.39 -8.80
N ASP A 122 -0.88 19.97 -7.68
CA ASP A 122 0.28 19.45 -6.95
C ASP A 122 -0.18 18.57 -5.78
N GLU A 123 -1.31 18.90 -5.17
CA GLU A 123 -1.89 18.13 -4.07
C GLU A 123 -3.40 18.38 -4.00
N TYR A 124 -4.15 17.33 -3.72
CA TYR A 124 -5.56 17.38 -3.40
C TYR A 124 -5.79 16.86 -1.99
N GLU A 125 -6.66 17.53 -1.23
CA GLU A 125 -7.14 17.04 0.05
C GLU A 125 -8.65 16.89 0.01
N PHE A 126 -9.14 15.77 0.53
CA PHE A 126 -10.56 15.50 0.70
C PHE A 126 -10.85 15.08 2.14
N VAL A 127 -11.78 15.78 2.77
CA VAL A 127 -12.34 15.41 4.06
C VAL A 127 -13.66 14.68 3.84
N VAL A 128 -13.74 13.45 4.34
CA VAL A 128 -14.97 12.65 4.35
C VAL A 128 -15.51 12.60 5.77
N PHE A 129 -16.79 12.88 5.94
CA PHE A 129 -17.42 12.89 7.27
C PHE A 129 -18.89 12.47 7.22
N PRO A 130 -19.38 11.75 8.24
CA PRO A 130 -20.78 11.37 8.32
C PRO A 130 -21.69 12.57 8.65
N THR A 131 -22.93 12.51 8.20
CA THR A 131 -24.04 13.40 8.57
C THR A 131 -25.24 12.55 8.99
N GLU A 132 -26.29 13.16 9.53
CA GLU A 132 -27.53 12.44 9.91
C GLU A 132 -28.17 11.68 8.73
N SER A 133 -27.93 12.12 7.50
CA SER A 133 -28.52 11.58 6.28
C SER A 133 -27.55 10.82 5.37
N GLY A 134 -26.31 10.57 5.79
CA GLY A 134 -25.30 9.90 4.96
C GLY A 134 -23.90 10.41 5.21
N HIS A 135 -23.17 10.74 4.13
CA HIS A 135 -21.82 11.31 4.22
C HIS A 135 -21.68 12.54 3.35
N ARG A 136 -20.71 13.39 3.70
CA ARG A 136 -20.27 14.51 2.90
C ARG A 136 -18.80 14.37 2.57
N VAL A 137 -18.43 14.81 1.37
CA VAL A 137 -17.05 14.88 0.90
C VAL A 137 -16.74 16.32 0.52
N MET A 138 -15.83 16.94 1.25
CA MET A 138 -15.34 18.29 0.98
C MET A 138 -13.92 18.23 0.47
N GLY A 139 -13.63 18.93 -0.61
CA GLY A 139 -12.30 18.87 -1.21
C GLY A 139 -11.70 20.23 -1.54
N VAL A 140 -10.37 20.24 -1.60
CA VAL A 140 -9.56 21.38 -2.03
C VAL A 140 -8.35 20.88 -2.82
N GLY A 141 -7.88 21.70 -3.75
CA GLY A 141 -6.65 21.49 -4.50
C GLY A 141 -5.65 22.61 -4.23
N TYR A 142 -4.37 22.25 -4.18
CA TYR A 142 -3.26 23.13 -3.86
C TYR A 142 -2.24 23.23 -5.00
N LYS A 143 -1.48 24.32 -4.96
CA LYS A 143 -0.27 24.54 -5.76
C LYS A 143 0.89 24.94 -4.85
N TYR A 144 2.08 24.50 -5.20
CA TYR A 144 3.33 24.85 -4.54
C TYR A 144 4.09 25.86 -5.40
N TYR A 145 4.31 27.05 -4.83
CA TYR A 145 5.18 28.06 -5.43
C TYR A 145 6.36 28.30 -4.50
N ASN A 146 7.58 28.05 -4.98
CA ASN A 146 8.81 28.19 -4.21
C ASN A 146 8.78 27.41 -2.87
N GLY A 147 8.18 26.20 -2.88
CA GLY A 147 8.05 25.35 -1.70
C GLY A 147 6.93 25.75 -0.71
N VAL A 148 6.19 26.82 -0.99
CA VAL A 148 5.04 27.25 -0.18
C VAL A 148 3.75 26.72 -0.78
N LYS A 149 2.90 26.08 0.03
CA LYS A 149 1.59 25.53 -0.34
C LYS A 149 0.53 26.62 -0.33
N TYR A 150 -0.18 26.79 -1.44
CA TYR A 150 -1.28 27.73 -1.62
C TYR A 150 -2.55 27.00 -2.00
N LEU A 151 -3.68 27.41 -1.42
CA LEU A 151 -5.00 26.97 -1.86
C LEU A 151 -5.22 27.50 -3.28
N ASN A 152 -5.47 26.60 -4.22
CA ASN A 152 -5.65 26.94 -5.63
C ASN A 152 -7.11 26.83 -6.05
N ILE A 153 -7.77 25.72 -5.72
CA ILE A 153 -9.13 25.45 -6.15
C ILE A 153 -9.95 24.80 -5.04
N SER A 154 -11.20 25.22 -4.90
CA SER A 154 -12.20 24.48 -4.13
C SER A 154 -12.73 23.34 -4.99
N GLN A 155 -12.60 22.10 -4.52
CA GLN A 155 -13.24 20.94 -5.15
C GLN A 155 -14.70 20.81 -4.72
N GLY A 156 -15.23 21.65 -3.82
CA GLY A 156 -16.66 21.65 -3.47
C GLY A 156 -17.02 20.77 -2.27
N ASN A 157 -18.33 20.54 -2.10
CA ASN A 157 -18.92 19.82 -0.97
C ASN A 157 -20.08 18.94 -1.43
N TYR A 158 -19.84 17.63 -1.50
CA TYR A 158 -20.73 16.67 -2.14
C TYR A 158 -21.40 15.73 -1.16
N VAL A 159 -22.60 15.27 -1.51
CA VAL A 159 -23.25 14.14 -0.83
C VAL A 159 -22.61 12.85 -1.32
N ALA A 160 -22.42 11.90 -0.41
CA ALA A 160 -21.83 10.61 -0.72
C ALA A 160 -22.52 9.48 0.03
N VAL A 161 -22.57 8.31 -0.61
CA VAL A 161 -22.98 7.05 0.00
C VAL A 161 -21.73 6.21 0.24
N CYS A 162 -21.48 5.89 1.50
CA CYS A 162 -20.30 5.13 1.92
C CYS A 162 -20.67 3.74 2.42
N SER A 163 -19.83 2.76 2.10
CA SER A 163 -19.89 1.41 2.64
C SER A 163 -18.50 0.96 3.10
N SER A 164 -18.47 0.09 4.11
CA SER A 164 -17.24 -0.56 4.57
C SER A 164 -17.25 -2.04 4.18
N LEU A 165 -16.13 -2.52 3.66
CA LEU A 165 -15.87 -3.91 3.26
C LEU A 165 -14.81 -4.55 4.16
#